data_AF-A0AAP8QAJ4-F1
#
_entry.id   AF-A0AAP8QAJ4-F1
#
_cell.length_a   1.000
_cell.length_b   1.000
_cell.length_c   1.000
_cell.angle_alpha   90.00
_cell.angle_beta   90.00
_cell.angle_gamma   90.00
#
_symmetry.space_group_name_H-M   'P 1'
#
loop_
_entity.id
_entity.type
_entity.pdbx_description
1 polymer ?
#
loop_
_entity_poly.entity_id
_entity_poly.type
_entity_poly.pdbx_seq_one_letter_code
_entity_poly.pdbx_strand_id
1 'polypeptide(L)' 'MVDLDVFTDRIDGREYREPKTGWTIDKNKGNRPHGGSAWKLKNYKGKRVVTLDKKGKILRE' A
#
# COMPACT_ATOMS: atom_id res chain seq x y z
N MET A 1 -4.22 4.58 -11.00
CA MET A 1 -4.52 4.90 -9.59
C MET A 1 -4.93 3.60 -8.93
N VAL A 2 -4.56 3.38 -7.68
CA VAL A 2 -4.91 2.17 -6.92
C VAL A 2 -6.09 2.51 -6.03
N ASP A 3 -7.14 1.71 -6.09
CA ASP A 3 -8.23 1.79 -5.12
C ASP A 3 -7.74 1.22 -3.79
N LEU A 4 -7.74 2.03 -2.73
CA LEU A 4 -7.27 1.60 -1.41
C LEU A 4 -8.38 0.90 -0.62
N ASP A 5 -9.65 1.08 -0.99
CA ASP A 5 -10.80 0.58 -0.22
C ASP A 5 -11.01 -0.92 -0.40
N VAL A 6 -10.39 -1.52 -1.43
CA VAL A 6 -10.41 -2.98 -1.65
C VAL A 6 -9.50 -3.76 -0.70
N PHE A 7 -8.56 -3.08 -0.01
CA PHE A 7 -7.65 -3.71 0.94
C PHE A 7 -8.30 -3.80 2.32
N THR A 8 -9.27 -4.72 2.44
CA THR A 8 -10.13 -4.85 3.61
C THR A 8 -9.62 -5.83 4.67
N ASP A 9 -8.77 -6.78 4.28
CA ASP A 9 -8.27 -7.81 5.19
C ASP A 9 -7.02 -7.32 5.92
N ARG A 10 -7.12 -7.15 7.24
CA ARG A 10 -6.03 -6.61 8.05
C ARG A 10 -5.08 -7.72 8.44
N ILE A 11 -3.89 -7.75 7.84
CA ILE A 11 -2.82 -8.71 8.19
C ILE A 11 -2.18 -8.31 9.52
N ASP A 12 -1.80 -7.04 9.66
CA ASP A 12 -1.23 -6.51 10.90
C ASP A 12 -1.64 -5.05 11.17
N GLY A 13 -0.96 -4.35 12.09
CA GLY A 13 -1.27 -2.95 12.41
C GLY A 13 -1.08 -1.94 11.25
N ARG A 14 -0.44 -2.34 10.15
CA ARG A 14 0.03 -1.46 9.08
C ARG A 14 -0.12 -2.07 7.69
N GLU A 15 -0.31 -3.37 7.58
CA GLU A 15 -0.46 -4.10 6.33
C GLU A 15 -1.89 -4.62 6.15
N TYR A 16 -2.44 -4.36 4.97
CA TYR A 16 -3.78 -4.74 4.55
C TYR A 16 -3.72 -5.48 3.23
N ARG A 17 -4.57 -6.48 3.04
CA ARG A 17 -4.64 -7.35 1.89
C ARG A 17 -5.94 -7.16 1.14
N GLU A 18 -5.85 -7.19 -0.18
CA GLU A 18 -7.00 -7.40 -1.05
C GLU A 18 -7.30 -8.90 -1.12
N PRO A 19 -8.46 -9.38 -0.62
CA PRO A 19 -8.74 -10.82 -0.52
C PRO A 19 -8.76 -11.53 -1.87
N LYS A 20 -9.19 -10.83 -2.94
CA LYS A 20 -9.38 -11.42 -4.27
C LYS A 20 -8.06 -11.73 -4.98
N THR A 21 -7.09 -10.82 -4.90
CA THR A 21 -5.84 -10.92 -5.67
C THR A 21 -4.65 -11.34 -4.80
N GLY A 22 -4.76 -11.18 -3.48
CA GLY A 22 -3.65 -11.38 -2.56
C GLY A 22 -2.63 -10.25 -2.54
N TRP A 23 -2.86 -9.14 -3.25
CA TRP A 23 -2.01 -7.96 -3.16
C TRP A 23 -2.14 -7.31 -1.80
N THR A 24 -1.10 -6.60 -1.37
CA THR A 24 -1.10 -5.92 -0.07
C THR A 24 -0.65 -4.46 -0.18
N ILE A 25 -1.15 -3.63 0.73
CA ILE A 25 -0.64 -2.29 1.00
C ILE A 25 -0.02 -2.25 2.39
N ASP A 26 1.16 -1.64 2.49
CA ASP A 26 1.89 -1.47 3.74
C ASP A 26 2.07 0.03 4.04
N LYS A 27 1.61 0.45 5.23
CA LYS A 27 1.64 1.84 5.65
C LYS A 27 3.06 2.29 5.96
N ASN A 28 3.48 3.37 5.31
CA ASN A 28 4.84 3.89 5.47
C ASN A 28 5.13 4.31 6.94
N LYS A 29 6.28 3.91 7.48
CA LYS A 29 6.69 4.27 8.85
C LYS A 29 7.31 5.68 8.85
N GLY A 30 6.60 6.68 9.40
CA GLY A 30 7.19 7.99 9.70
C GLY A 30 6.17 9.13 9.78
N ASN A 31 6.39 10.06 10.73
CA ASN A 31 5.59 11.29 10.87
C ASN A 31 5.85 12.32 9.76
N ARG A 32 6.86 12.09 8.91
CA ARG A 32 7.25 12.95 7.79
C ARG A 32 7.42 12.13 6.52
N PRO A 33 6.33 11.82 5.80
CA PRO A 33 6.44 11.14 4.52
C PRO A 33 7.16 12.04 3.53
N HIS A 34 8.44 11.77 3.25
CA HIS A 34 9.19 12.44 2.20
C HIS A 34 8.41 12.31 0.88
N GLY A 35 7.98 13.45 0.31
CA GLY A 35 7.26 13.50 -0.96
C GLY A 35 5.83 12.95 -0.96
N GLY A 36 5.13 12.95 0.19
CA GLY A 36 3.71 12.57 0.24
C GLY A 36 3.41 11.07 0.23
N SER A 37 4.45 10.23 0.34
CA SER A 37 4.33 8.77 0.36
C SER A 37 3.58 8.22 1.60
N ALA A 38 2.49 7.49 1.38
CA ALA A 38 1.67 6.94 2.46
C ALA A 38 1.64 5.41 2.49
N TRP A 39 1.68 4.77 1.32
CA TRP A 39 1.55 3.33 1.19
C TRP A 39 2.62 2.74 0.26
N LYS A 40 2.95 1.47 0.47
CA LYS A 40 3.71 0.65 -0.47
C LYS A 40 2.77 -0.43 -1.00
N LEU A 41 2.60 -0.52 -2.31
CA LEU A 41 1.88 -1.62 -2.93
C LEU A 41 2.83 -2.80 -3.13
N LYS A 42 2.45 -3.97 -2.63
CA LYS A 42 3.15 -5.23 -2.84
C LYS A 42 2.27 -6.16 -3.65
N ASN A 43 2.88 -6.91 -4.56
CA ASN A 43 2.18 -7.97 -5.28
C ASN A 43 1.86 -9.15 -4.36
N TYR A 44 1.13 -10.13 -4.90
CA TYR A 44 0.77 -11.37 -4.19
C TYR A 44 1.96 -12.21 -3.67
N LYS A 45 3.19 -11.91 -4.09
CA LYS A 45 4.43 -12.54 -3.59
C LYS A 45 5.10 -11.72 -2.49
N GLY A 46 4.50 -10.62 -2.03
CA GLY A 46 5.07 -9.70 -1.06
C GLY A 46 6.17 -8.77 -1.60
N LYS A 47 6.42 -8.76 -2.92
CA LYS A 47 7.40 -7.85 -3.53
C LYS A 47 6.77 -6.48 -3.74
N ARG A 48 7.43 -5.41 -3.25
CA ARG A 48 7.04 -4.03 -3.52
C ARG A 48 7.08 -3.75 -5.02
N VAL A 49 6.00 -3.19 -5.56
CA VAL A 49 5.87 -2.79 -6.96
C VAL A 49 5.91 -1.27 -7.10
N VAL A 50 5.18 -0.55 -6.24
CA VAL A 50 5.13 0.92 -6.26
C VAL A 50 4.94 1.53 -4.87
N THR A 51 5.27 2.80 -4.74
CA THR A 51 4.86 3.67 -3.62
C THR A 51 3.66 4.51 -4.02
N LEU A 52 2.70 4.65 -3.11
CA LEU A 52 1.48 5.42 -3.31
C LEU A 52 1.40 6.58 -2.30
N ASP A 53 0.65 7.62 -2.67
CA ASP A 53 0.19 8.64 -1.73
C ASP A 53 -1.04 8.17 -0.92
N LYS A 54 -1.59 9.04 -0.08
CA LYS A 54 -2.76 8.73 0.78
C LYS A 54 -4.03 8.37 0.01
N LYS A 55 -4.11 8.72 -1.28
CA LYS A 55 -5.26 8.51 -2.16
C LYS A 55 -5.03 7.34 -3.13
N GLY A 56 -3.89 6.64 -3.05
CA GLY A 56 -3.56 5.55 -3.97
C GLY A 56 -2.99 6.03 -5.31
N LYS A 57 -2.56 7.29 -5.42
CA LYS A 57 -1.81 7.77 -6.60
C LYS A 57 -0.39 7.23 -6.56
N ILE A 58 0.09 6.71 -7.68
CA ILE A 58 1.47 6.22 -7.83
C ILE A 58 2.44 7.41 -7.78
N LEU A 59 3.47 7.29 -6.93
CA LEU A 59 4.53 8.28 -6.77
C LEU A 59 5.87 7.82 -7.38
N ARG A 60 6.17 6.52 -7.28
CA ARG A 60 7.45 5.89 -7.71
C ARG A 60 7.32 4.37 -7.71
N GLU A 61 8.21 3.69 -8.43
CA GLU A 61 8.34 2.23 -8.48
C GLU A 61 9.38 1.72 -7.43
#